data_AF-A4HN02-F1
#
_entry.id   AF-A4HN02-F1
#
_cell.length_a   1.000
_cell.length_b   1.000
_cell.length_c   1.000
_cell.angle_alpha   90.00
_cell.angle_beta   90.00
_cell.angle_gamma   90.00
#
_symmetry.space_group_name_H-M   'P 1'
#
loop_
_entity.id
_entity.type
_entity.pdbx_description
1 polymer ?
#
loop_
_entity_poly.entity_id
_entity_poly.type
_entity_poly.pdbx_seq_one_letter_code
_entity_poly.pdbx_strand_id
1 'polypeptide(L)'
;MLGWSGARFAAPLYLHQVIGAPCSAATQYSHACASCASPASSSAVALVTPVRRLSSTACRFSGTFHYRKVRLTPEDALDPLTKPTNIDKGALHVVSVPIGNLKDFSLRALEVLRGVDYIITTDRPATKTLLDLVNIPNQGRLIHYSRGNCSSSREKLVELLKGGRSMALVTTSGTPCIGDVGAELVQEMQQSDIRVTAVPGASAVMSALAVSGLTTSAYESAKSHKRGAGAAGHDNITLSPQTFEDGSFFFGNVLPKSHGARLRILRTIVAPATFPCVFYEVPRRLVMVLQDIASVLPRRRVYVTHELTKLNESLHAGTAERLVGFYLRQEAQMLVKKGQLVLVIAGAGPKETAAWLEKEAAKRRRLRHTIRDLMKGAPPVAFPHRGSATGSSGPNAADSSSGGLSVTTAKEERRQRKQKRAELRRLRQRRKRDRLIRAIESEQERLQVILASNRNDASRMT
;
A
#
# COMPACT_ATOMS: atom_id res chain seq x y z
N MET A 1 -18.78 30.93 35.74
CA MET A 1 -17.90 31.88 36.43
C MET A 1 -16.84 32.34 35.45
N LEU A 2 -16.95 33.62 35.03
CA LEU A 2 -15.92 34.55 34.53
C LEU A 2 -14.92 33.98 33.51
N GLY A 3 -14.95 34.24 32.21
CA GLY A 3 -15.34 35.47 31.50
C GLY A 3 -14.05 36.22 31.09
N TRP A 4 -13.90 36.52 29.80
CA TRP A 4 -13.26 37.75 29.28
C TRP A 4 -13.84 38.04 27.89
N SER A 5 -14.71 39.05 27.88
CA SER A 5 -15.04 39.99 26.80
C SER A 5 -13.77 40.69 26.29
N GLY A 6 -13.62 41.23 25.08
CA GLY A 6 -14.58 41.72 24.09
C GLY A 6 -14.11 43.12 23.66
N ALA A 7 -14.13 43.44 22.36
CA ALA A 7 -14.32 44.80 21.86
C ALA A 7 -14.59 44.78 20.35
N ARG A 8 -15.78 45.24 19.98
CA ARG A 8 -16.23 45.59 18.63
C ARG A 8 -15.94 47.07 18.40
N PHE A 9 -15.70 47.46 17.15
CA PHE A 9 -16.08 48.79 16.63
C PHE A 9 -16.82 48.59 15.30
N ALA A 10 -17.94 49.31 15.16
CA ALA A 10 -18.87 49.31 14.04
C ALA A 10 -18.60 50.52 13.12
N ALA A 11 -18.54 50.32 11.79
CA ALA A 11 -19.46 50.84 10.74
C ALA A 11 -19.28 52.34 10.37
N PRO A 12 -19.83 52.91 9.26
CA PRO A 12 -20.69 52.34 8.20
C PRO A 12 -20.46 52.85 6.73
N LEU A 13 -21.27 52.31 5.80
CA LEU A 13 -21.79 52.89 4.51
C LEU A 13 -20.83 53.17 3.31
N TYR A 14 -21.11 52.57 2.14
CA TYR A 14 -21.83 53.24 1.03
C TYR A 14 -22.29 52.26 -0.05
N LEU A 15 -23.48 52.56 -0.56
CA LEU A 15 -24.28 51.89 -1.59
C LEU A 15 -23.83 52.40 -2.98
N HIS A 16 -23.75 51.54 -4.01
CA HIS A 16 -24.14 51.91 -5.38
C HIS A 16 -24.38 50.68 -6.27
N GLN A 17 -25.62 50.53 -6.73
CA GLN A 17 -26.02 49.83 -7.95
C GLN A 17 -25.76 50.72 -9.17
N VAL A 18 -25.36 50.13 -10.30
CA VAL A 18 -25.68 50.54 -11.70
C VAL A 18 -25.42 49.28 -12.57
N ILE A 19 -26.42 48.50 -13.00
CA ILE A 19 -27.19 48.52 -14.27
C ILE A 19 -26.34 48.63 -15.55
N GLY A 20 -26.40 47.62 -16.44
CA GLY A 20 -25.91 47.76 -17.82
C GLY A 20 -25.62 46.44 -18.57
N ALA A 21 -26.67 45.75 -19.01
CA ALA A 21 -26.68 45.06 -20.31
C ALA A 21 -27.35 46.04 -21.30
N PRO A 22 -27.11 46.01 -22.64
CA PRO A 22 -27.64 44.93 -23.49
C PRO A 22 -26.90 44.63 -24.81
N CYS A 23 -27.36 43.58 -25.50
CA CYS A 23 -27.46 43.43 -26.97
C CYS A 23 -26.16 43.37 -27.82
N SER A 24 -26.05 42.63 -28.93
CA SER A 24 -27.02 41.92 -29.77
C SER A 24 -26.32 41.06 -30.85
N ALA A 25 -27.06 40.05 -31.34
CA ALA A 25 -27.18 39.60 -32.75
C ALA A 25 -25.96 38.92 -33.41
N ALA A 26 -26.04 37.63 -33.76
CA ALA A 26 -26.66 37.01 -34.96
C ALA A 26 -25.51 36.51 -35.88
N THR A 27 -25.54 35.47 -36.71
CA THR A 27 -26.58 34.79 -37.52
C THR A 27 -25.90 33.48 -38.01
N GLN A 28 -26.47 32.29 -37.79
CA GLN A 28 -27.13 31.41 -38.77
C GLN A 28 -26.29 30.69 -39.85
N TYR A 29 -26.48 29.35 -39.85
CA TYR A 29 -26.70 28.40 -40.97
C TYR A 29 -25.74 28.30 -42.16
N SER A 30 -25.26 27.08 -42.45
CA SER A 30 -25.86 26.14 -43.43
C SER A 30 -24.89 25.01 -43.81
N HIS A 31 -25.31 23.75 -43.61
CA HIS A 31 -25.53 22.68 -44.59
C HIS A 31 -24.32 22.18 -45.40
N ALA A 32 -24.02 20.88 -45.28
CA ALA A 32 -24.18 19.92 -46.39
C ALA A 32 -24.00 18.47 -45.91
N CYS A 33 -24.77 17.60 -46.56
CA CYS A 33 -25.07 16.21 -46.27
C CYS A 33 -24.39 15.30 -47.31
N ALA A 34 -24.41 13.98 -47.04
CA ALA A 34 -24.37 12.82 -47.95
C ALA A 34 -23.17 11.86 -47.72
N SER A 35 -23.30 10.53 -47.72
CA SER A 35 -24.43 9.60 -47.78
C SER A 35 -23.87 8.15 -47.78
N CYS A 36 -24.76 7.17 -47.48
CA CYS A 36 -24.75 5.76 -47.94
C CYS A 36 -23.71 4.77 -47.33
N ALA A 37 -24.01 3.51 -46.98
CA ALA A 37 -25.18 2.65 -47.13
C ALA A 37 -25.10 1.42 -46.19
N SER A 38 -26.26 0.91 -45.78
CA SER A 38 -26.50 -0.48 -45.32
C SER A 38 -27.08 -1.29 -46.49
N PRO A 39 -27.14 -2.64 -46.48
CA PRO A 39 -28.18 -3.43 -45.76
C PRO A 39 -27.60 -4.80 -45.25
N ALA A 40 -28.31 -5.81 -44.73
CA ALA A 40 -29.45 -6.03 -43.85
C ALA A 40 -29.49 -7.57 -43.54
N SER A 41 -30.30 -7.97 -42.54
CA SER A 41 -30.83 -9.33 -42.26
C SER A 41 -29.86 -10.33 -41.56
N SER A 42 -30.25 -11.20 -40.62
CA SER A 42 -31.56 -11.57 -40.05
C SER A 42 -31.39 -12.23 -38.65
N SER A 43 -32.46 -12.07 -37.87
CA SER A 43 -32.93 -12.71 -36.63
C SER A 43 -32.33 -14.04 -36.12
N ALA A 44 -32.07 -14.10 -34.81
CA ALA A 44 -32.64 -15.13 -33.91
C ALA A 44 -32.50 -14.70 -32.43
N VAL A 45 -33.65 -14.59 -31.74
CA VAL A 45 -33.76 -14.35 -30.31
C VAL A 45 -33.54 -15.67 -29.57
N ALA A 46 -32.59 -15.70 -28.63
CA ALA A 46 -32.50 -16.74 -27.61
C ALA A 46 -32.23 -16.10 -26.25
N LEU A 47 -33.27 -16.04 -25.43
CA LEU A 47 -33.22 -15.72 -24.00
C LEU A 47 -32.43 -16.81 -23.26
N VAL A 48 -31.19 -16.53 -22.92
CA VAL A 48 -30.44 -17.27 -21.90
C VAL A 48 -29.84 -16.25 -20.94
N THR A 49 -30.34 -16.27 -19.71
CA THR A 49 -29.83 -15.47 -18.59
C THR A 49 -28.40 -15.88 -18.27
N PRO A 50 -27.39 -14.99 -18.38
CA PRO A 50 -26.06 -15.32 -17.91
C PRO A 50 -26.00 -15.03 -16.41
N VAL A 51 -25.84 -16.10 -15.64
CA VAL A 51 -25.31 -16.08 -14.28
C VAL A 51 -24.13 -15.12 -14.23
N ARG A 52 -24.21 -14.10 -13.36
CA ARG A 52 -23.13 -13.14 -13.07
C ARG A 52 -21.82 -13.87 -12.80
N ARG A 53 -21.02 -14.08 -13.85
CA ARG A 53 -19.58 -14.25 -13.70
C ARG A 53 -19.08 -12.90 -13.21
N LEU A 54 -18.57 -12.88 -11.99
CA LEU A 54 -17.63 -11.85 -11.55
C LEU A 54 -16.45 -11.93 -12.52
N SER A 55 -16.56 -11.20 -13.62
CA SER A 55 -15.44 -10.82 -14.46
C SER A 55 -14.50 -10.10 -13.53
N SER A 56 -13.43 -10.78 -13.14
CA SER A 56 -12.20 -10.11 -12.75
C SER A 56 -11.94 -9.12 -13.87
N THR A 57 -12.12 -7.84 -13.60
CA THR A 57 -11.51 -6.78 -14.39
C THR A 57 -10.01 -6.96 -14.25
N ALA A 58 -9.48 -7.92 -15.03
CA ALA A 58 -8.11 -7.90 -15.47
C ALA A 58 -7.95 -6.51 -16.07
N CYS A 59 -7.23 -5.66 -15.35
CA CYS A 59 -6.79 -4.39 -15.88
C CYS A 59 -6.01 -4.76 -17.15
N ARG A 60 -6.67 -4.66 -18.30
CA ARG A 60 -6.01 -4.77 -19.60
C ARG A 60 -5.11 -3.56 -19.62
N PHE A 61 -3.85 -3.75 -19.24
CA PHE A 61 -2.78 -2.82 -19.55
C PHE A 61 -2.72 -2.81 -21.08
N SER A 62 -3.53 -1.93 -21.68
CA SER A 62 -3.49 -1.62 -23.10
C SER A 62 -2.10 -1.06 -23.35
N GLY A 63 -1.22 -1.95 -23.80
CA GLY A 63 0.20 -1.69 -23.99
C GLY A 63 0.43 -0.69 -25.11
N THR A 64 0.47 0.58 -24.75
CA THR A 64 1.35 1.55 -25.38
C THR A 64 2.21 2.14 -24.27
N PHE A 65 3.52 2.06 -24.43
CA PHE A 65 4.46 2.83 -23.63
C PHE A 65 4.08 4.31 -23.81
N HIS A 66 3.43 4.91 -22.82
CA HIS A 66 3.12 6.33 -22.84
C HIS A 66 4.44 7.06 -22.57
N TYR A 67 5.17 7.38 -23.65
CA TYR A 67 6.32 8.26 -23.61
C TYR A 67 5.83 9.62 -23.11
N ARG A 68 5.89 9.85 -21.80
CA ARG A 68 5.56 11.15 -21.20
C ARG A 68 6.41 12.19 -21.88
N LYS A 69 5.82 13.30 -22.34
CA LYS A 69 6.52 14.47 -22.91
C LYS A 69 7.87 14.69 -22.21
N VAL A 70 8.94 14.12 -22.79
CA VAL A 70 10.29 14.37 -22.33
C VAL A 70 10.61 15.78 -22.79
N ARG A 71 11.19 16.52 -21.87
CA ARG A 71 11.86 17.77 -22.12
C ARG A 71 13.03 17.49 -23.09
N LEU A 72 12.75 17.58 -24.39
CA LEU A 72 13.69 17.33 -25.49
C LEU A 72 14.13 18.64 -26.18
N THR A 73 13.68 19.79 -25.68
CA THR A 73 14.05 21.07 -26.28
C THR A 73 15.49 21.42 -25.91
N PRO A 74 16.20 22.22 -26.71
CA PRO A 74 17.55 22.67 -26.36
C PRO A 74 17.64 23.41 -25.01
N GLU A 75 16.54 24.05 -24.58
CA GLU A 75 16.40 24.69 -23.27
C GLU A 75 16.42 23.68 -22.11
N ASP A 76 16.17 22.40 -22.41
CA ASP A 76 16.13 21.32 -21.44
C ASP A 76 17.48 20.63 -21.22
N ALA A 77 18.47 20.93 -22.07
CA ALA A 77 19.86 20.48 -21.90
C ALA A 77 20.63 21.31 -20.85
N LEU A 78 19.99 22.30 -20.24
CA LEU A 78 20.60 23.15 -19.24
C LEU A 78 20.80 22.39 -17.93
N ASP A 79 22.01 22.47 -17.37
CA ASP A 79 22.33 21.85 -16.07
C ASP A 79 21.57 22.59 -14.94
N PRO A 80 20.63 21.92 -14.25
CA PRO A 80 19.85 22.53 -13.18
C PRO A 80 20.69 22.99 -11.98
N LEU A 81 21.94 22.53 -11.84
CA LEU A 81 22.88 23.02 -10.83
C LEU A 81 23.37 24.44 -11.13
N THR A 82 23.45 24.82 -12.41
CA THR A 82 23.95 26.13 -12.84
C THR A 82 22.82 27.07 -13.26
N LYS A 83 21.70 26.54 -13.75
CA LYS A 83 20.52 27.29 -14.17
C LYS A 83 19.26 26.65 -13.60
N PRO A 84 18.64 27.26 -12.56
CA PRO A 84 17.43 26.71 -11.95
C PRO A 84 16.31 26.51 -12.97
N THR A 85 15.60 25.39 -12.86
CA THR A 85 14.51 25.05 -13.80
C THR A 85 13.26 25.91 -13.55
N ASN A 86 12.65 26.42 -14.62
CA ASN A 86 11.36 27.09 -14.55
C ASN A 86 10.21 26.15 -14.13
N ILE A 87 9.13 26.75 -13.62
CA ILE A 87 7.90 26.02 -13.27
C ILE A 87 7.19 25.62 -14.57
N ASP A 88 7.02 24.31 -14.75
CA ASP A 88 6.33 23.76 -15.90
C ASP A 88 4.83 24.08 -15.84
N LYS A 89 4.29 24.68 -16.92
CA LYS A 89 2.85 24.88 -17.14
C LYS A 89 2.18 23.55 -17.52
N GLY A 90 0.89 23.42 -17.21
CA GLY A 90 0.13 22.20 -17.47
C GLY A 90 0.67 20.94 -16.77
N ALA A 91 1.43 21.11 -15.68
CA ALA A 91 2.09 20.05 -14.96
C ALA A 91 1.69 20.01 -13.48
N LEU A 92 1.69 18.79 -12.93
CA LEU A 92 1.50 18.53 -11.51
C LEU A 92 2.86 18.36 -10.83
N HIS A 93 3.18 19.26 -9.90
CA HIS A 93 4.40 19.20 -9.09
C HIS A 93 4.09 18.53 -7.75
N VAL A 94 4.71 17.39 -7.46
CA VAL A 94 4.61 16.72 -6.16
C VAL A 94 5.65 17.35 -5.23
N VAL A 95 5.19 18.15 -4.27
CA VAL A 95 6.07 19.00 -3.45
C VAL A 95 6.17 18.46 -2.03
N SER A 96 7.41 18.13 -1.63
CA SER A 96 7.70 17.78 -0.24
C SER A 96 7.69 19.04 0.63
N VAL A 97 7.02 18.96 1.78
CA VAL A 97 6.92 20.03 2.78
C VAL A 97 7.59 19.60 4.08
N PRO A 98 7.95 20.53 4.99
CA PRO A 98 8.55 20.19 6.28
C PRO A 98 7.79 19.16 7.11
N ILE A 99 8.52 18.43 7.96
CA ILE A 99 7.95 17.45 8.92
C ILE A 99 7.92 17.96 10.37
N GLY A 100 8.40 19.17 10.61
CA GLY A 100 8.42 19.76 11.94
C GLY A 100 9.15 21.11 12.02
N ASN A 101 10.17 21.32 11.18
CA ASN A 101 10.96 22.54 11.16
C ASN A 101 10.77 23.34 9.86
N LEU A 102 10.40 24.61 9.97
CA LEU A 102 10.16 25.46 8.80
C LEU A 102 11.39 25.58 7.88
N LYS A 103 12.59 25.44 8.44
CA LYS A 103 13.86 25.49 7.69
C LYS A 103 14.11 24.25 6.81
N ASP A 104 13.28 23.21 6.90
CA ASP A 104 13.40 22.01 6.06
C ASP A 104 12.79 22.20 4.66
N PHE A 105 12.20 23.36 4.37
CA PHE A 105 11.78 23.70 3.01
C PHE A 105 13.00 23.78 2.09
N SER A 106 12.94 23.09 0.94
CA SER A 106 13.90 23.36 -0.13
C SER A 106 13.59 24.70 -0.81
N LEU A 107 14.62 25.38 -1.30
CA LEU A 107 14.46 26.64 -2.05
C LEU A 107 13.48 26.44 -3.22
N ARG A 108 13.62 25.33 -3.96
CA ARG A 108 12.74 24.97 -5.07
C ARG A 108 11.29 24.74 -4.65
N ALA A 109 11.03 24.19 -3.46
CA ALA A 109 9.67 24.04 -2.95
C ALA A 109 9.00 25.40 -2.73
N LEU A 110 9.72 26.36 -2.17
CA LEU A 110 9.21 27.73 -1.97
C LEU A 110 8.93 28.42 -3.31
N GLU A 111 9.81 28.29 -4.30
CA GLU A 111 9.63 28.84 -5.64
C GLU A 111 8.38 28.25 -6.34
N VAL A 112 8.26 26.92 -6.34
CA VAL A 112 7.13 26.22 -6.95
C VAL A 112 5.82 26.63 -6.28
N LEU A 113 5.75 26.62 -4.96
CA LEU A 113 4.53 27.01 -4.23
C LEU A 113 4.15 28.48 -4.45
N ARG A 114 5.12 29.37 -4.69
CA ARG A 114 4.85 30.76 -5.07
C ARG A 114 4.29 30.87 -6.49
N GLY A 115 4.85 30.15 -7.44
CA GLY A 115 4.53 30.35 -8.86
C GLY A 115 3.42 29.49 -9.46
N VAL A 116 2.99 28.39 -8.83
CA VAL A 116 1.90 27.55 -9.38
C VAL A 116 0.54 28.27 -9.37
N ASP A 117 -0.39 27.93 -10.25
CA ASP A 117 -1.73 28.51 -10.21
C ASP A 117 -2.52 28.01 -8.98
N TYR A 118 -2.49 26.69 -8.72
CA TYR A 118 -3.23 26.06 -7.63
C TYR A 118 -2.37 25.15 -6.76
N ILE A 119 -2.76 25.03 -5.48
CA ILE A 119 -2.14 24.13 -4.51
C ILE A 119 -3.20 23.12 -4.05
N ILE A 120 -3.00 21.86 -4.40
CA ILE A 120 -3.81 20.73 -3.98
C ILE A 120 -3.33 20.28 -2.61
N THR A 121 -4.24 20.23 -1.64
CA THR A 121 -3.91 19.87 -0.25
C THR A 121 -4.94 18.95 0.39
N THR A 122 -4.48 18.13 1.32
CA THR A 122 -5.29 17.25 2.17
C THR A 122 -5.93 17.99 3.35
N ASP A 123 -5.31 19.08 3.79
CA ASP A 123 -5.74 19.86 4.96
C ASP A 123 -5.55 21.35 4.66
N ARG A 124 -6.67 22.00 4.33
CA ARG A 124 -6.71 23.43 3.99
C ARG A 124 -6.23 24.31 5.14
N PRO A 125 -6.77 24.19 6.37
CA PRO A 125 -6.27 24.96 7.51
C PRO A 125 -4.77 24.81 7.75
N ALA A 126 -4.26 23.57 7.82
CA ALA A 126 -2.84 23.34 8.12
C ALA A 126 -1.93 23.91 7.03
N THR A 127 -2.31 23.72 5.76
CA THR A 127 -1.53 24.24 4.62
C THR A 127 -1.58 25.76 4.56
N LYS A 128 -2.73 26.36 4.87
CA LYS A 128 -2.85 27.82 4.96
C LYS A 128 -1.85 28.38 5.99
N THR A 129 -1.87 27.84 7.22
CA THR A 129 -0.92 28.25 8.27
C THR A 129 0.53 28.08 7.81
N LEU A 130 0.85 26.97 7.16
CA LEU A 130 2.20 26.72 6.64
C LEU A 130 2.62 27.77 5.61
N LEU A 131 1.74 28.11 4.65
CA LEU A 131 2.01 29.10 3.61
C LEU A 131 2.10 30.52 4.17
N ASP A 132 1.28 30.86 5.16
CA ASP A 132 1.32 32.14 5.85
C ASP A 132 2.68 32.33 6.56
N LEU A 133 3.22 31.30 7.20
CA LEU A 133 4.54 31.34 7.86
C LEU A 133 5.72 31.62 6.90
N VAL A 134 5.57 31.27 5.62
CA VAL A 134 6.60 31.50 4.58
C VAL A 134 6.23 32.62 3.60
N ASN A 135 5.20 33.41 3.94
CA ASN A 135 4.69 34.53 3.15
C ASN A 135 4.35 34.14 1.70
N ILE A 136 3.66 33.01 1.51
CA ILE A 136 3.17 32.58 0.19
C ILE A 136 1.67 32.88 0.08
N PRO A 137 1.23 33.64 -0.94
CA PRO A 137 -0.17 34.01 -1.09
C PRO A 137 -1.02 32.77 -1.37
N ASN A 138 -2.08 32.55 -0.60
CA ASN A 138 -2.90 31.32 -0.70
C ASN A 138 -4.38 31.58 -1.04
N GLN A 139 -4.82 32.84 -1.06
CA GLN A 139 -6.23 33.20 -1.29
C GLN A 139 -6.70 32.72 -2.67
N GLY A 140 -7.77 31.92 -2.70
CA GLY A 140 -8.35 31.36 -3.94
C GLY A 140 -7.54 30.27 -4.64
N ARG A 141 -6.36 29.90 -4.11
CA ARG A 141 -5.43 28.94 -4.75
C ARG A 141 -5.52 27.53 -4.18
N LEU A 142 -6.09 27.35 -2.99
CA LEU A 142 -6.14 26.05 -2.31
C LEU A 142 -7.30 25.17 -2.80
N ILE A 143 -6.98 23.98 -3.31
CA ILE A 143 -7.95 22.95 -3.69
C ILE A 143 -7.83 21.79 -2.70
N HIS A 144 -8.93 21.41 -2.06
CA HIS A 144 -8.92 20.29 -1.13
C HIS A 144 -9.13 18.95 -1.82
N TYR A 145 -8.23 18.01 -1.56
CA TYR A 145 -8.26 16.67 -2.09
C TYR A 145 -8.19 15.65 -0.95
N SER A 146 -9.21 14.78 -0.87
CA SER A 146 -9.29 13.71 0.10
C SER A 146 -9.89 12.46 -0.54
N ARG A 147 -9.79 11.33 0.17
CA ARG A 147 -10.34 10.06 -0.30
C ARG A 147 -11.86 10.11 -0.54
N GLY A 148 -12.58 11.01 0.14
CA GLY A 148 -14.03 11.15 0.00
C GLY A 148 -14.47 11.93 -1.23
N ASN A 149 -13.62 12.79 -1.80
CA ASN A 149 -13.95 13.66 -2.94
C ASN A 149 -13.10 13.35 -4.19
N CYS A 150 -12.38 12.24 -4.20
CA CYS A 150 -11.34 11.98 -5.18
C CYS A 150 -11.86 11.81 -6.62
N SER A 151 -13.06 11.27 -6.84
CA SER A 151 -13.57 11.03 -8.20
C SER A 151 -13.92 12.33 -8.93
N SER A 152 -14.82 13.16 -8.38
CA SER A 152 -15.21 14.42 -9.02
C SER A 152 -14.09 15.46 -9.06
N SER A 153 -13.22 15.47 -8.05
CA SER A 153 -12.09 16.40 -8.02
C SER A 153 -11.05 16.05 -9.10
N ARG A 154 -10.84 14.76 -9.41
CA ARG A 154 -9.85 14.33 -10.41
C ARG A 154 -10.15 14.87 -11.80
N GLU A 155 -11.38 14.72 -12.29
CA GLU A 155 -11.77 15.18 -13.62
C GLU A 155 -11.55 16.68 -13.80
N LYS A 156 -11.98 17.47 -12.81
CA LYS A 156 -11.78 18.93 -12.80
C LYS A 156 -10.29 19.31 -12.77
N LEU A 157 -9.47 18.58 -12.00
CA LEU A 157 -8.03 18.85 -11.94
C LEU A 157 -7.35 18.53 -13.27
N VAL A 158 -7.72 17.42 -13.92
CA VAL A 158 -7.24 17.05 -15.27
C VAL A 158 -7.58 18.15 -16.27
N GLU A 159 -8.82 18.64 -16.26
CA GLU A 159 -9.28 19.71 -17.16
C GLU A 159 -8.45 20.99 -16.99
N LEU A 160 -8.26 21.44 -15.74
CA LEU A 160 -7.46 22.62 -15.43
C LEU A 160 -6.00 22.48 -15.88
N LEU A 161 -5.38 21.31 -15.65
CA LEU A 161 -4.00 21.02 -16.07
C LEU A 161 -3.88 20.97 -17.59
N LYS A 162 -4.84 20.37 -18.30
CA LYS A 162 -4.91 20.39 -19.76
C LYS A 162 -5.12 21.80 -20.32
N GLY A 163 -5.83 22.66 -19.58
CA GLY A 163 -5.94 24.10 -19.84
C GLY A 163 -4.65 24.90 -19.61
N GLY A 164 -3.53 24.23 -19.32
CA GLY A 164 -2.21 24.85 -19.15
C GLY A 164 -1.93 25.40 -17.75
N ARG A 165 -2.84 25.20 -16.79
CA ARG A 165 -2.61 25.59 -15.39
C ARG A 165 -1.54 24.71 -14.75
N SER A 166 -0.78 25.29 -13.85
CA SER A 166 0.25 24.61 -13.06
C SER A 166 -0.28 24.33 -11.66
N MET A 167 0.04 23.16 -11.11
CA MET A 167 -0.46 22.78 -9.78
C MET A 167 0.64 22.16 -8.91
N ALA A 168 0.60 22.42 -7.61
CA ALA A 168 1.41 21.71 -6.62
C ALA A 168 0.53 20.79 -5.77
N LEU A 169 0.92 19.53 -5.61
CA LEU A 169 0.35 18.62 -4.62
C LEU A 169 1.20 18.67 -3.35
N VAL A 170 0.57 18.97 -2.23
CA VAL A 170 1.15 18.92 -0.88
C VAL A 170 0.26 18.11 0.06
N THR A 171 0.86 17.58 1.11
CA THR A 171 0.15 16.97 2.25
C THR A 171 0.41 17.80 3.51
N THR A 172 -0.10 17.34 4.66
CA THR A 172 0.14 18.00 5.94
C THR A 172 1.61 18.08 6.33
N SER A 173 2.41 17.09 5.94
CA SER A 173 3.84 17.02 6.25
C SER A 173 4.57 16.03 5.36
N GLY A 174 5.83 16.30 5.04
CA GLY A 174 6.71 15.38 4.32
C GLY A 174 6.42 15.28 2.83
N THR A 175 6.70 14.12 2.25
CA THR A 175 6.55 13.88 0.81
C THR A 175 5.18 13.25 0.49
N PRO A 176 4.34 13.90 -0.33
CA PRO A 176 3.07 13.33 -0.78
C PRO A 176 3.25 11.98 -1.47
N CYS A 177 2.20 11.16 -1.50
CA CYS A 177 2.18 9.80 -2.06
C CYS A 177 3.02 8.74 -1.31
N ILE A 178 3.87 9.12 -0.34
CA ILE A 178 4.67 8.17 0.46
C ILE A 178 4.01 7.94 1.81
N GLY A 179 3.19 6.88 1.88
CA GLY A 179 2.41 6.57 3.09
C GLY A 179 1.23 7.51 3.33
N ASP A 180 0.94 8.40 2.39
CA ASP A 180 -0.10 9.43 2.42
C ASP A 180 -0.92 9.41 1.11
N VAL A 181 -1.94 10.26 1.00
CA VAL A 181 -2.79 10.38 -0.19
C VAL A 181 -2.06 11.05 -1.37
N GLY A 182 -2.60 10.83 -2.57
CA GLY A 182 -2.09 11.45 -3.80
C GLY A 182 -1.71 10.44 -4.89
N ALA A 183 -1.43 9.18 -4.54
CA ALA A 183 -1.02 8.17 -5.52
C ALA A 183 -2.06 7.94 -6.63
N GLU A 184 -3.34 7.88 -6.27
CA GLU A 184 -4.45 7.76 -7.25
C GLU A 184 -4.54 8.99 -8.16
N LEU A 185 -4.32 10.20 -7.63
CA LEU A 185 -4.29 11.43 -8.41
C LEU A 185 -3.11 11.44 -9.39
N VAL A 186 -1.92 11.06 -8.92
CA VAL A 186 -0.73 10.96 -9.75
C VAL A 186 -0.93 9.94 -10.87
N GLN A 187 -1.52 8.78 -10.57
CA GLN A 187 -1.85 7.76 -11.57
C GLN A 187 -2.82 8.30 -12.64
N GLU A 188 -3.85 9.04 -12.22
CA GLU A 188 -4.81 9.68 -13.13
C GLU A 188 -4.12 10.69 -14.06
N MET A 189 -3.24 11.54 -13.52
CA MET A 189 -2.47 12.49 -14.33
C MET A 189 -1.63 11.76 -15.37
N GLN A 190 -0.98 10.67 -14.98
CA GLN A 190 -0.15 9.87 -15.87
C GLN A 190 -0.99 9.20 -16.98
N GLN A 191 -2.19 8.74 -16.66
CA GLN A 191 -3.13 8.17 -17.64
C GLN A 191 -3.70 9.23 -18.59
N SER A 192 -3.78 10.48 -18.14
CA SER A 192 -4.28 11.62 -18.92
C SER A 192 -3.18 12.36 -19.71
N ASP A 193 -1.98 11.78 -19.82
CA ASP A 193 -0.78 12.37 -20.43
C ASP A 193 -0.38 13.74 -19.84
N ILE A 194 -0.66 13.93 -18.54
CA ILE A 194 -0.23 15.11 -17.79
C ILE A 194 1.13 14.83 -17.16
N ARG A 195 2.04 15.79 -17.32
CA ARG A 195 3.38 15.71 -16.75
C ARG A 195 3.32 15.80 -15.22
N VAL A 196 3.97 14.86 -14.56
CA VAL A 196 4.15 14.86 -13.10
C VAL A 196 5.64 15.01 -12.79
N THR A 197 5.98 16.00 -11.98
CA THR A 197 7.35 16.31 -11.56
C THR A 197 7.50 16.15 -10.05
N ALA A 198 8.69 15.81 -9.58
CA ALA A 198 8.99 15.73 -8.14
C ALA A 198 9.77 16.97 -7.68
N VAL A 199 9.39 17.52 -6.53
CA VAL A 199 10.16 18.49 -5.75
C VAL A 199 10.55 17.83 -4.43
N PRO A 200 11.80 17.35 -4.30
CA PRO A 200 12.27 16.63 -3.13
C PRO A 200 12.41 17.58 -1.93
N GLY A 201 12.44 16.99 -0.75
CA GLY A 201 12.56 17.69 0.52
C GLY A 201 12.47 16.73 1.69
N ALA A 202 11.98 17.22 2.83
CA ALA A 202 11.92 16.49 4.09
C ALA A 202 11.17 15.15 3.98
N SER A 203 11.76 14.10 4.53
CA SER A 203 11.16 12.76 4.62
C SER A 203 11.50 12.11 5.94
N ALA A 204 10.49 11.88 6.78
CA ALA A 204 10.67 11.26 8.10
C ALA A 204 11.27 9.85 8.00
N VAL A 205 10.94 9.09 6.96
CA VAL A 205 11.50 7.76 6.69
C VAL A 205 13.00 7.84 6.42
N MET A 206 13.42 8.75 5.54
CA MET A 206 14.83 8.92 5.18
C MET A 206 15.63 9.45 6.38
N SER A 207 15.11 10.45 7.09
CA SER A 207 15.73 11.00 8.29
C SER A 207 15.92 9.92 9.36
N ALA A 208 14.88 9.10 9.62
CA ALA A 208 14.97 8.02 10.61
C ALA A 208 16.01 6.96 10.24
N LEU A 209 16.08 6.57 8.96
CA LEU A 209 17.10 5.64 8.47
C LEU A 209 18.51 6.21 8.63
N ALA A 210 18.72 7.47 8.23
CA ALA A 210 20.01 8.14 8.32
C ALA A 210 20.52 8.20 9.77
N VAL A 211 19.68 8.66 10.72
CA VAL A 211 20.09 8.75 12.14
C VAL A 211 20.19 7.37 12.82
N SER A 212 19.54 6.33 12.28
CA SER A 212 19.67 4.96 12.80
C SER A 212 21.03 4.32 12.49
N GLY A 213 21.73 4.79 11.44
CA GLY A 213 23.02 4.26 11.00
C GLY A 213 22.97 2.80 10.51
N LEU A 214 21.80 2.32 10.07
CA LEU A 214 21.61 0.92 9.65
C LEU A 214 21.87 0.66 8.16
N THR A 215 21.80 1.70 7.34
CA THR A 215 22.04 1.63 5.89
C THR A 215 23.48 2.06 5.62
N THR A 216 24.28 1.18 5.00
CA THR A 216 25.63 1.51 4.52
C THR A 216 25.71 1.37 3.02
N SER A 217 26.65 2.11 2.42
CA SER A 217 26.98 1.88 1.01
C SER A 217 27.85 0.64 0.84
N ALA A 218 27.75 -0.02 -0.31
CA ALA A 218 28.63 -1.13 -0.68
C ALA A 218 30.13 -0.73 -0.62
N TYR A 219 30.43 0.55 -0.87
CA TYR A 219 31.77 1.11 -0.76
C TYR A 219 32.30 1.12 0.68
N GLU A 220 31.47 1.51 1.66
CA GLU A 220 31.84 1.49 3.07
C GLU A 220 32.03 0.06 3.59
N SER A 221 31.18 -0.89 3.15
CA SER A 221 31.32 -2.28 3.58
C SER A 221 32.52 -3.01 2.99
N ALA A 222 32.95 -2.65 1.77
CA ALA A 222 34.16 -3.20 1.17
C ALA A 222 35.44 -2.81 1.93
N LYS A 223 35.45 -1.66 2.62
CA LYS A 223 36.60 -1.22 3.43
C LYS A 223 36.66 -1.89 4.80
N SER A 224 35.52 -2.19 5.43
CA SER A 224 35.49 -2.88 6.72
C SER A 224 36.08 -4.30 6.62
N HIS A 225 35.80 -5.00 5.52
CA HIS A 225 36.36 -6.32 5.23
C HIS A 225 37.89 -6.32 5.01
N LYS A 226 38.46 -5.23 4.50
CA LYS A 226 39.92 -5.11 4.27
C LYS A 226 40.73 -4.77 5.53
N ARG A 227 40.11 -4.20 6.57
CA ARG A 227 40.79 -3.85 7.84
C ARG A 227 40.92 -5.01 8.84
N GLY A 228 40.30 -6.16 8.56
CA GLY A 228 40.28 -7.33 9.46
C GLY A 228 41.54 -8.20 9.49
N ALA A 229 42.61 -7.86 8.75
CA ALA A 229 43.82 -8.70 8.65
C ALA A 229 45.08 -8.12 9.34
N GLY A 230 45.04 -6.92 9.92
CA GLY A 230 46.20 -6.41 10.67
C GLY A 230 46.04 -4.96 11.11
N ALA A 231 45.69 -4.76 12.38
CA ALA A 231 46.09 -3.61 13.21
C ALA A 231 45.25 -3.62 14.50
N ALA A 232 45.85 -4.11 15.59
CA ALA A 232 45.41 -3.81 16.94
C ALA A 232 46.00 -2.45 17.33
N GLY A 233 45.17 -1.41 17.45
CA GLY A 233 45.64 -0.08 17.85
C GLY A 233 44.57 1.00 17.70
N HIS A 234 43.98 1.36 18.86
CA HIS A 234 43.23 2.58 19.19
C HIS A 234 41.92 2.92 18.44
N ASP A 235 40.85 2.95 19.25
CA ASP A 235 39.54 3.60 19.04
C ASP A 235 38.75 3.21 17.79
N ASN A 236 38.61 1.90 17.58
CA ASN A 236 37.65 1.36 16.64
C ASN A 236 36.22 1.58 17.15
N ILE A 237 35.54 2.63 16.64
CA ILE A 237 34.08 2.62 16.52
C ILE A 237 33.75 1.41 15.65
N THR A 238 33.52 0.28 16.32
CA THR A 238 33.10 -0.95 15.68
C THR A 238 31.67 -0.69 15.23
N LEU A 239 31.50 -0.25 13.98
CA LEU A 239 30.21 -0.26 13.30
C LEU A 239 29.59 -1.62 13.57
N SER A 240 28.41 -1.61 14.20
CA SER A 240 27.77 -2.85 14.62
C SER A 240 27.71 -3.80 13.42
N PRO A 241 27.99 -5.11 13.57
CA PRO A 241 28.13 -6.06 12.46
C PRO A 241 26.81 -6.38 11.73
N GLN A 242 25.86 -5.44 11.71
CA GLN A 242 24.52 -5.54 11.14
C GLN A 242 24.24 -4.43 10.12
N THR A 243 25.22 -3.61 9.74
CA THR A 243 25.01 -2.60 8.70
C THR A 243 24.90 -3.31 7.35
N PHE A 244 23.75 -3.17 6.70
CA PHE A 244 23.44 -3.92 5.48
C PHE A 244 24.09 -3.24 4.27
N GLU A 245 24.76 -4.06 3.46
CA GLU A 245 25.77 -3.60 2.49
C GLU A 245 25.19 -3.07 1.18
N ASP A 246 23.94 -3.38 0.87
CA ASP A 246 23.28 -3.03 -0.39
C ASP A 246 22.45 -1.73 -0.32
N GLY A 247 22.37 -1.10 0.86
CA GLY A 247 21.56 0.09 1.10
C GLY A 247 20.04 -0.15 1.02
N SER A 248 19.60 -1.40 0.89
CA SER A 248 18.19 -1.75 0.80
C SER A 248 17.46 -1.49 2.12
N PHE A 249 16.20 -1.10 2.03
CA PHE A 249 15.29 -1.05 3.19
C PHE A 249 13.86 -1.33 2.72
N PHE A 250 13.01 -1.71 3.67
CA PHE A 250 11.58 -1.87 3.46
C PHE A 250 10.80 -0.82 4.23
N PHE A 251 9.95 -0.05 3.55
CA PHE A 251 9.00 0.84 4.21
C PHE A 251 7.62 0.20 4.23
N GLY A 252 7.14 -0.13 5.43
CA GLY A 252 5.87 -0.82 5.64
C GLY A 252 4.68 0.08 6.02
N ASN A 253 4.85 1.41 5.94
CA ASN A 253 3.88 2.40 6.41
C ASN A 253 3.48 2.16 7.90
N VAL A 254 2.20 2.22 8.25
CA VAL A 254 1.73 2.01 9.63
C VAL A 254 1.42 0.54 9.90
N LEU A 255 1.96 -0.01 10.99
CA LEU A 255 1.67 -1.39 11.39
C LEU A 255 0.16 -1.60 11.67
N PRO A 256 -0.40 -2.78 11.36
CA PRO A 256 -1.82 -3.06 11.60
C PRO A 256 -2.25 -2.87 13.05
N LYS A 257 -3.46 -2.33 13.26
CA LYS A 257 -4.04 -2.13 14.59
C LYS A 257 -4.31 -3.45 15.30
N SER A 258 -4.82 -4.45 14.57
CA SER A 258 -5.08 -5.79 15.11
C SER A 258 -3.79 -6.52 15.45
N HIS A 259 -3.70 -7.03 16.69
CA HIS A 259 -2.56 -7.79 17.18
C HIS A 259 -2.20 -8.98 16.27
N GLY A 260 -3.18 -9.80 15.86
CA GLY A 260 -2.93 -10.94 14.98
C GLY A 260 -2.39 -10.55 13.59
N ALA A 261 -2.88 -9.45 13.02
CA ALA A 261 -2.40 -8.94 11.74
C ALA A 261 -0.98 -8.36 11.86
N ARG A 262 -0.70 -7.66 12.96
CA ARG A 262 0.64 -7.12 13.26
C ARG A 262 1.66 -8.24 13.46
N LEU A 263 1.35 -9.25 14.26
CA LEU A 263 2.21 -10.43 14.43
C LEU A 263 2.47 -11.16 13.10
N ARG A 264 1.47 -11.20 12.20
CA ARG A 264 1.65 -11.77 10.86
C ARG A 264 2.73 -11.00 10.10
N ILE A 265 2.60 -9.68 9.97
CA ILE A 265 3.60 -8.84 9.27
C ILE A 265 4.98 -9.00 9.90
N LEU A 266 5.08 -8.96 11.23
CA LEU A 266 6.35 -9.15 11.93
C LEU A 266 6.98 -10.51 11.61
N ARG A 267 6.20 -11.58 11.56
CA ARG A 267 6.72 -12.95 11.30
C ARG A 267 7.01 -13.23 9.83
N THR A 268 6.21 -12.68 8.91
CA THR A 268 6.28 -13.03 7.49
C THR A 268 7.13 -12.07 6.67
N ILE A 269 7.19 -10.79 7.06
CA ILE A 269 7.94 -9.77 6.34
C ILE A 269 9.19 -9.39 7.13
N VAL A 270 9.05 -8.98 8.39
CA VAL A 270 10.15 -8.38 9.15
C VAL A 270 11.16 -9.42 9.67
N ALA A 271 10.69 -10.57 10.15
CA ALA A 271 11.55 -11.63 10.66
C ALA A 271 12.54 -12.15 9.60
N PRO A 272 12.12 -12.51 8.37
CA PRO A 272 13.06 -12.94 7.33
C PRO A 272 13.81 -11.80 6.64
N ALA A 273 13.37 -10.55 6.79
CA ALA A 273 14.00 -9.42 6.09
C ALA A 273 15.46 -9.27 6.52
N THR A 274 16.37 -9.33 5.55
CA THR A 274 17.80 -9.05 5.70
C THR A 274 18.11 -7.58 5.45
N PHE A 275 17.15 -6.69 5.62
CA PHE A 275 17.30 -5.25 5.46
C PHE A 275 16.46 -4.53 6.53
N PRO A 276 16.78 -3.26 6.87
CA PRO A 276 16.00 -2.49 7.82
C PRO A 276 14.55 -2.33 7.35
N CYS A 277 13.62 -2.49 8.29
CA CYS A 277 12.19 -2.30 8.06
C CYS A 277 11.72 -1.06 8.82
N VAL A 278 11.22 -0.06 8.10
CA VAL A 278 10.78 1.24 8.62
C VAL A 278 9.26 1.31 8.64
N PHE A 279 8.71 1.82 9.74
CA PHE A 279 7.28 1.99 9.93
C PHE A 279 6.99 3.35 10.56
N TYR A 280 5.89 3.96 10.15
CA TYR A 280 5.24 4.97 10.97
C TYR A 280 4.47 4.27 12.09
N GLU A 281 4.40 4.90 13.27
CA GLU A 281 3.54 4.38 14.34
C GLU A 281 3.01 5.52 15.21
N VAL A 282 1.92 5.24 15.90
CA VAL A 282 1.26 6.19 16.80
C VAL A 282 1.83 6.02 18.21
N PRO A 283 2.24 7.09 18.91
CA PRO A 283 2.82 7.02 20.25
C PRO A 283 2.07 6.14 21.24
N ARG A 284 0.74 6.26 21.28
CA ARG A 284 -0.13 5.52 22.21
C ARG A 284 -0.12 4.01 21.97
N ARG A 285 0.30 3.56 20.78
CA ARG A 285 0.42 2.15 20.42
C ARG A 285 1.84 1.61 20.63
N LEU A 286 2.83 2.48 20.86
CA LEU A 286 4.24 2.13 20.86
C LEU A 286 4.58 0.97 21.79
N VAL A 287 4.14 1.03 23.05
CA VAL A 287 4.45 0.00 24.06
C VAL A 287 3.90 -1.37 23.63
N MET A 288 2.65 -1.45 23.18
CA MET A 288 2.05 -2.71 22.69
C MET A 288 2.76 -3.24 21.44
N VAL A 289 3.17 -2.35 20.53
CA VAL A 289 3.91 -2.73 19.32
C VAL A 289 5.30 -3.27 19.68
N LEU A 290 6.00 -2.63 20.61
CA LEU A 290 7.30 -3.10 21.10
C LEU A 290 7.17 -4.45 21.83
N GLN A 291 6.12 -4.68 22.61
CA GLN A 291 5.84 -6.00 23.22
C GLN A 291 5.67 -7.09 22.15
N ASP A 292 4.93 -6.80 21.08
CA ASP A 292 4.77 -7.75 19.97
C ASP A 292 6.09 -8.01 19.25
N ILE A 293 6.90 -6.97 19.04
CA ILE A 293 8.24 -7.13 18.47
C ILE A 293 9.13 -7.96 19.39
N ALA A 294 9.12 -7.71 20.70
CA ALA A 294 9.89 -8.50 21.67
C ALA A 294 9.49 -9.98 21.63
N SER A 295 8.19 -10.28 21.45
CA SER A 295 7.68 -11.65 21.36
C SER A 295 8.13 -12.40 20.10
N VAL A 296 8.37 -11.70 18.99
CA VAL A 296 8.73 -12.31 17.70
C VAL A 296 10.24 -12.24 17.45
N LEU A 297 10.88 -11.13 17.82
CA LEU A 297 12.23 -10.71 17.48
C LEU A 297 12.99 -10.24 18.73
N PRO A 298 13.17 -11.09 19.76
CA PRO A 298 13.65 -10.67 21.08
C PRO A 298 15.05 -10.03 21.07
N ARG A 299 15.92 -10.47 20.16
CA ARG A 299 17.30 -9.98 20.03
C ARG A 299 17.48 -8.92 18.96
N ARG A 300 16.43 -8.61 18.18
CA ARG A 300 16.55 -7.67 17.06
C ARG A 300 16.68 -6.25 17.60
N ARG A 301 17.59 -5.48 17.01
CA ARG A 301 17.75 -4.06 17.29
C ARG A 301 16.57 -3.28 16.72
N VAL A 302 16.04 -2.39 17.54
CA VAL A 302 14.92 -1.51 17.24
C VAL A 302 15.34 -0.09 17.59
N TYR A 303 14.96 0.85 16.73
CA TYR A 303 15.23 2.27 16.83
C TYR A 303 13.89 3.00 16.77
N VAL A 304 13.66 3.89 17.72
CA VAL A 304 12.44 4.71 17.78
C VAL A 304 12.87 6.17 17.76
N THR A 305 12.54 6.87 16.69
CA THR A 305 12.78 8.31 16.58
C THR A 305 11.51 9.06 16.95
N HIS A 306 11.60 10.03 17.85
CA HIS A 306 10.50 10.92 18.23
C HIS A 306 10.73 12.31 17.66
N GLU A 307 9.66 12.96 17.21
CA GLU A 307 9.63 14.39 16.91
C GLU A 307 10.78 14.86 16.00
N LEU A 308 11.14 14.05 14.99
CA LEU A 308 12.22 14.36 14.03
C LEU A 308 12.09 15.79 13.50
N THR A 309 13.22 16.50 13.45
CA THR A 309 13.42 17.91 13.06
C THR A 309 12.94 18.96 14.08
N LYS A 310 12.19 18.56 15.11
CA LYS A 310 11.62 19.50 16.11
C LYS A 310 12.54 19.63 17.32
N LEU A 311 12.18 20.54 18.24
CA LEU A 311 12.97 20.84 19.43
C LEU A 311 13.26 19.61 20.32
N ASN A 312 12.30 18.70 20.43
CA ASN A 312 12.40 17.50 21.27
C ASN A 312 12.74 16.25 20.45
N GLU A 313 13.50 16.41 19.36
CA GLU A 313 13.97 15.29 18.56
C GLU A 313 14.77 14.31 19.44
N SER A 314 14.43 13.02 19.38
CA SER A 314 15.17 11.99 20.12
C SER A 314 15.23 10.67 19.36
N LEU A 315 16.28 9.90 19.62
CA LEU A 315 16.48 8.56 19.07
C LEU A 315 16.73 7.57 20.22
N HIS A 316 15.86 6.58 20.37
CA HIS A 316 16.02 5.51 21.36
C HIS A 316 16.30 4.19 20.64
N ALA A 317 17.43 3.56 20.97
CA ALA A 317 17.88 2.34 20.31
C ALA A 317 18.15 1.21 21.32
N GLY A 318 17.68 0.00 21.03
CA GLY A 318 17.87 -1.15 21.90
C GLY A 318 17.17 -2.40 21.41
N THR A 319 17.04 -3.40 22.28
CA THR A 319 16.08 -4.49 22.05
C THR A 319 14.68 -3.99 22.39
N ALA A 320 13.66 -4.59 21.77
CA ALA A 320 12.27 -4.20 22.03
C ALA A 320 11.91 -4.31 23.52
N GLU A 321 12.40 -5.34 24.22
CA GLU A 321 12.21 -5.51 25.67
C GLU A 321 12.78 -4.35 26.49
N ARG A 322 14.03 -3.93 26.20
CA ARG A 322 14.65 -2.78 26.89
C ARG A 322 13.88 -1.49 26.64
N LEU A 323 13.40 -1.29 25.41
CA LEU A 323 12.60 -0.13 25.06
C LEU A 323 11.23 -0.14 25.77
N VAL A 324 10.58 -1.30 25.92
CA VAL A 324 9.37 -1.42 26.74
C VAL A 324 9.66 -0.98 28.17
N GLY A 325 10.74 -1.46 28.78
CA GLY A 325 11.16 -1.05 30.12
C GLY A 325 11.33 0.47 30.25
N PHE A 326 11.97 1.10 29.27
CA PHE A 326 12.13 2.56 29.21
C PHE A 326 10.79 3.30 29.11
N TYR A 327 9.93 2.93 28.16
CA TYR A 327 8.68 3.64 27.88
C TYR A 327 7.59 3.45 28.96
N LEU A 328 7.77 2.51 29.88
CA LEU A 328 6.92 2.36 31.06
C LEU A 328 7.29 3.31 32.21
N ARG A 329 8.48 3.92 32.18
CA ARG A 329 8.91 4.89 33.21
C ARG A 329 8.12 6.20 33.12
N GLN A 330 7.95 6.89 34.25
CA GLN A 330 7.18 8.14 34.31
C GLN A 330 7.73 9.22 33.37
N GLU A 331 9.05 9.37 33.31
CA GLU A 331 9.78 10.30 32.43
C GLU A 331 9.44 10.12 30.94
N ALA A 332 9.13 8.90 30.50
CA ALA A 332 8.84 8.60 29.10
C ALA A 332 7.35 8.72 28.76
N GLN A 333 6.47 9.00 29.73
CA GLN A 333 5.02 9.03 29.51
C GLN A 333 4.57 10.06 28.47
N MET A 334 5.24 11.20 28.39
CA MET A 334 4.90 12.23 27.41
C MET A 334 5.15 11.75 25.97
N LEU A 335 6.24 11.00 25.76
CA LEU A 335 6.62 10.45 24.46
C LEU A 335 5.66 9.35 23.96
N VAL A 336 4.91 8.69 24.84
CA VAL A 336 3.89 7.69 24.46
C VAL A 336 2.48 8.28 24.39
N LYS A 337 2.23 9.47 24.95
CA LYS A 337 0.91 10.11 24.93
C LYS A 337 0.66 10.96 23.69
N LYS A 338 1.71 11.64 23.21
CA LYS A 338 1.67 12.64 22.13
C LYS A 338 2.90 12.52 21.23
N GLY A 339 2.85 13.21 20.10
CA GLY A 339 3.95 13.31 19.14
C GLY A 339 3.78 12.42 17.92
N GLN A 340 4.83 12.41 17.11
CA GLN A 340 5.00 11.62 15.90
C GLN A 340 6.29 10.83 16.05
N LEU A 341 6.27 9.59 15.59
CA LEU A 341 7.44 8.74 15.66
C LEU A 341 7.59 7.84 14.44
N VAL A 342 8.84 7.47 14.18
CA VAL A 342 9.22 6.48 13.18
C VAL A 342 9.92 5.34 13.90
N LEU A 343 9.54 4.13 13.55
CA LEU A 343 10.09 2.89 14.09
C LEU A 343 10.95 2.24 13.01
N VAL A 344 12.22 2.02 13.30
CA VAL A 344 13.13 1.25 12.43
C VAL A 344 13.51 -0.04 13.13
N ILE A 345 13.24 -1.16 12.48
CA ILE A 345 13.63 -2.50 12.95
C ILE A 345 14.79 -2.94 12.07
N ALA A 346 15.95 -3.26 12.66
CA ALA A 346 17.09 -3.75 11.90
C ALA A 346 16.74 -5.03 11.14
N GLY A 347 17.48 -5.35 10.07
CA GLY A 347 17.35 -6.63 9.38
C GLY A 347 17.89 -7.82 10.18
N ALA A 348 17.63 -9.03 9.70
CA ALA A 348 18.09 -10.28 10.29
C ALA A 348 19.61 -10.41 10.15
N GLY A 349 20.29 -10.60 11.28
CA GLY A 349 21.73 -10.93 11.25
C GLY A 349 21.98 -12.35 10.74
N PRO A 350 23.22 -12.71 10.36
CA PRO A 350 23.53 -13.99 9.72
C PRO A 350 23.04 -15.22 10.50
N LYS A 351 23.20 -15.21 11.83
CA LYS A 351 22.74 -16.28 12.73
C LYS A 351 21.23 -16.43 12.74
N GLU A 352 20.51 -15.31 12.72
CA GLU A 352 19.04 -15.29 12.72
C GLU A 352 18.49 -15.76 11.38
N THR A 353 19.10 -15.30 10.28
CA THR A 353 18.79 -15.73 8.92
C THR A 353 19.00 -17.24 8.77
N ALA A 354 20.14 -17.78 9.23
CA ALA A 354 20.42 -19.22 9.21
C ALA A 354 19.36 -20.03 10.00
N ALA A 355 19.04 -19.59 11.22
CA ALA A 355 18.03 -20.25 12.05
C ALA A 355 16.62 -20.19 11.42
N TRP A 356 16.29 -19.09 10.73
CA TRP A 356 15.03 -18.96 10.00
C TRP A 356 14.97 -19.90 8.80
N LEU A 357 16.04 -19.96 8.00
CA LEU A 357 16.15 -20.86 6.85
C LEU A 357 16.02 -22.33 7.26
N GLU A 358 16.64 -22.72 8.39
CA GLU A 358 16.53 -24.08 8.92
C GLU A 358 15.09 -24.43 9.33
N LYS A 359 14.41 -23.52 10.04
CA LYS A 359 12.99 -23.67 10.41
C LYS A 359 12.10 -23.81 9.18
N GLU A 360 12.32 -22.99 8.16
CA GLU A 360 11.53 -23.04 6.93
C GLU A 360 11.80 -24.31 6.12
N ALA A 361 13.05 -24.77 6.06
CA ALA A 361 13.41 -26.06 5.48
C ALA A 361 12.73 -27.23 6.21
N ALA A 362 12.71 -27.22 7.55
CA ALA A 362 12.02 -28.22 8.36
C ALA A 362 10.51 -28.22 8.12
N LYS A 363 9.89 -27.04 8.03
CA LYS A 363 8.47 -26.89 7.70
C LYS A 363 8.14 -27.43 6.30
N ARG A 364 8.97 -27.11 5.29
CA ARG A 364 8.83 -27.65 3.93
C ARG A 364 9.00 -29.17 3.90
N ARG A 365 9.94 -29.73 4.67
CA ARG A 365 10.08 -31.20 4.84
C ARG A 365 8.80 -31.82 5.41
N ARG A 366 8.25 -31.26 6.50
CA ARG A 366 6.99 -31.73 7.10
C ARG A 366 5.83 -31.67 6.11
N LEU A 367 5.68 -30.57 5.38
CA LEU A 367 4.61 -30.43 4.39
C LEU A 367 4.73 -31.45 3.25
N ARG A 368 5.95 -31.69 2.75
CA ARG A 368 6.21 -32.74 1.75
C ARG A 368 5.85 -34.13 2.27
N HIS A 369 6.18 -34.44 3.53
CA HIS A 369 5.77 -35.69 4.15
C HIS A 369 4.26 -35.80 4.26
N THR A 370 3.57 -34.78 4.78
CA THR A 370 2.11 -34.75 4.87
C THR A 370 1.44 -34.92 3.50
N ILE A 371 1.93 -34.23 2.47
CA ILE A 371 1.41 -34.38 1.10
C ILE A 371 1.64 -35.82 0.59
N ARG A 372 2.85 -36.35 0.75
CA ARG A 372 3.18 -37.73 0.35
C ARG A 372 2.29 -38.75 1.05
N ASP A 373 2.05 -38.59 2.35
CA ASP A 373 1.21 -39.50 3.14
C ASP A 373 -0.26 -39.40 2.72
N LEU A 374 -0.75 -38.19 2.41
CA LEU A 374 -2.08 -37.99 1.82
C LEU A 374 -2.20 -38.60 0.41
N MET A 375 -1.13 -38.61 -0.38
CA MET A 375 -1.10 -39.23 -1.72
C MET A 375 -1.05 -40.76 -1.64
N LYS A 376 -0.37 -41.34 -0.64
CA LYS A 376 -0.32 -42.79 -0.41
C LYS A 376 -1.65 -43.37 0.10
N GLY A 377 -2.46 -42.57 0.79
CA GLY A 377 -3.78 -42.97 1.29
C GLY A 377 -4.94 -42.75 0.30
N ALA A 378 -4.67 -42.26 -0.92
CA ALA A 378 -5.68 -42.13 -1.96
C ALA A 378 -5.81 -43.47 -2.70
N PRO A 379 -7.00 -44.13 -2.71
CA PRO A 379 -7.20 -45.30 -3.56
C PRO A 379 -6.98 -44.90 -5.02
N PRO A 380 -6.42 -45.79 -5.87
CA PRO A 380 -6.28 -45.50 -7.29
C PRO A 380 -7.65 -45.12 -7.84
N VAL A 381 -7.72 -43.95 -8.48
CA VAL A 381 -8.94 -43.50 -9.14
C VAL A 381 -9.13 -44.41 -10.35
N ALA A 382 -9.92 -45.48 -10.17
CA ALA A 382 -10.38 -46.30 -11.28
C ALA A 382 -11.31 -45.43 -12.14
N PHE A 383 -10.82 -45.00 -13.30
CA PHE A 383 -11.69 -44.44 -14.32
C PHE A 383 -12.61 -45.56 -14.82
N PRO A 384 -13.94 -45.37 -14.86
CA PRO A 384 -14.83 -46.41 -15.35
C PRO A 384 -14.58 -46.61 -16.84
N HIS A 385 -14.04 -47.77 -17.20
CA HIS A 385 -14.10 -48.26 -18.57
C HIS A 385 -15.57 -48.47 -18.95
N ARG A 386 -15.96 -47.83 -20.04
CA ARG A 386 -17.27 -47.95 -20.66
C ARG A 386 -17.36 -49.37 -21.24
N GLY A 387 -18.05 -50.27 -20.54
CA GLY A 387 -18.26 -51.66 -20.92
C GLY A 387 -19.73 -52.05 -20.79
N SER A 388 -20.22 -52.72 -21.83
CA SER A 388 -21.58 -53.06 -22.21
C SER A 388 -22.43 -53.84 -21.19
N ALA A 389 -23.75 -53.65 -21.32
CA ALA A 389 -24.82 -54.37 -20.65
C ALA A 389 -24.97 -55.83 -21.11
N THR A 390 -25.35 -56.70 -20.16
CA THR A 390 -26.16 -57.95 -20.22
C THR A 390 -26.13 -58.54 -18.79
N GLY A 391 -27.13 -59.14 -18.15
CA GLY A 391 -28.50 -59.54 -18.42
C GLY A 391 -29.05 -60.30 -17.19
N SER A 392 -30.36 -60.19 -16.95
CA SER A 392 -31.31 -61.18 -16.40
C SER A 392 -31.20 -61.87 -15.00
N SER A 393 -32.40 -61.93 -14.38
CA SER A 393 -33.03 -62.96 -13.52
C SER A 393 -32.95 -62.85 -11.97
N GLY A 394 -34.13 -62.72 -11.34
CA GLY A 394 -34.42 -62.91 -9.89
C GLY A 394 -35.05 -64.28 -9.63
N PRO A 395 -36.03 -64.46 -8.72
CA PRO A 395 -36.25 -63.92 -7.36
C PRO A 395 -36.36 -65.09 -6.32
N ASN A 396 -36.54 -64.81 -5.01
CA ASN A 396 -37.40 -65.62 -4.14
C ASN A 396 -37.73 -64.96 -2.80
N ALA A 397 -38.98 -65.15 -2.39
CA ALA A 397 -39.65 -64.62 -1.21
C ALA A 397 -39.66 -65.64 -0.06
N ALA A 398 -39.86 -65.18 1.18
CA ALA A 398 -40.85 -65.72 2.13
C ALA A 398 -40.83 -64.99 3.49
N ASP A 399 -42.04 -64.59 3.89
CA ASP A 399 -42.68 -64.80 5.19
C ASP A 399 -42.51 -63.90 6.43
N SER A 400 -43.62 -63.20 6.69
CA SER A 400 -44.53 -63.38 7.84
C SER A 400 -44.55 -62.31 8.96
N SER A 401 -45.67 -61.58 8.91
CA SER A 401 -46.64 -61.25 9.97
C SER A 401 -46.24 -60.52 11.28
N SER A 402 -47.06 -59.49 11.53
CA SER A 402 -47.78 -59.16 12.77
C SER A 402 -47.38 -57.87 13.53
N GLY A 403 -48.36 -56.97 13.58
CA GLY A 403 -48.85 -56.29 14.80
C GLY A 403 -47.94 -55.31 15.54
N GLY A 404 -48.33 -54.03 15.55
CA GLY A 404 -47.96 -53.11 16.63
C GLY A 404 -47.70 -51.67 16.20
N LEU A 405 -48.76 -50.88 16.02
CA LEU A 405 -48.66 -49.43 15.94
C LEU A 405 -48.43 -48.82 17.33
N SER A 406 -47.63 -47.74 17.33
CA SER A 406 -47.49 -46.70 18.37
C SER A 406 -46.48 -46.93 19.51
N VAL A 407 -45.19 -46.66 19.24
CA VAL A 407 -44.18 -46.00 20.13
C VAL A 407 -42.89 -45.58 19.35
N THR A 408 -42.79 -45.80 18.03
CA THR A 408 -41.49 -45.71 17.31
C THR A 408 -41.16 -44.38 16.61
N THR A 409 -42.07 -43.41 16.50
CA THR A 409 -41.84 -42.21 15.66
C THR A 409 -40.75 -41.28 16.20
N ALA A 410 -40.68 -41.04 17.51
CA ALA A 410 -39.70 -40.13 18.11
C ALA A 410 -38.25 -40.66 18.04
N LYS A 411 -38.06 -41.98 18.13
CA LYS A 411 -36.73 -42.62 18.07
C LYS A 411 -36.20 -42.66 16.63
N GLU A 412 -37.09 -42.89 15.67
CA GLU A 412 -36.81 -42.85 14.23
C GLU A 412 -36.41 -41.43 13.79
N GLU A 413 -37.17 -40.40 14.20
CA GLU A 413 -36.86 -39.00 13.90
C GLU A 413 -35.51 -38.56 14.49
N ARG A 414 -35.18 -39.01 15.69
CA ARG A 414 -33.89 -38.68 16.33
C ARG A 414 -32.71 -39.33 15.59
N ARG A 415 -32.87 -40.54 15.05
CA ARG A 415 -31.89 -41.21 14.18
C ARG A 415 -31.73 -40.47 12.85
N GLN A 416 -32.83 -40.09 12.20
CA GLN A 416 -32.80 -39.33 10.96
C GLN A 416 -32.15 -37.95 11.14
N ARG A 417 -32.45 -37.22 12.22
CA ARG A 417 -31.79 -35.94 12.56
C ARG A 417 -30.29 -36.10 12.80
N LYS A 418 -29.85 -37.20 13.41
CA LYS A 418 -28.43 -37.50 13.64
C LYS A 418 -27.70 -37.81 12.33
N GLN A 419 -28.33 -38.58 11.43
CA GLN A 419 -27.79 -38.87 10.09
C GLN A 419 -27.69 -37.61 9.25
N LYS A 420 -28.75 -36.79 9.19
CA LYS A 420 -28.76 -35.51 8.45
C LYS A 420 -27.69 -34.54 8.96
N ARG A 421 -27.46 -34.48 10.29
CA ARG A 421 -26.37 -33.69 10.88
C ARG A 421 -24.99 -34.23 10.52
N ALA A 422 -24.80 -35.54 10.47
CA ALA A 422 -23.53 -36.16 10.06
C ALA A 422 -23.24 -35.90 8.58
N GLU A 423 -24.25 -35.99 7.73
CA GLU A 423 -24.17 -35.67 6.30
C GLU A 423 -23.81 -34.19 6.06
N LEU A 424 -24.48 -33.27 6.79
CA LEU A 424 -24.17 -31.85 6.70
C LEU A 424 -22.73 -31.53 7.13
N ARG A 425 -22.21 -32.25 8.12
CA ARG A 425 -20.80 -32.14 8.55
C ARG A 425 -19.85 -32.63 7.45
N ARG A 426 -20.14 -33.76 6.81
CA ARG A 426 -19.37 -34.28 5.67
C ARG A 426 -19.38 -33.31 4.49
N LEU A 427 -20.53 -32.72 4.16
CA LEU A 427 -20.66 -31.73 3.10
C LEU A 427 -19.84 -30.46 3.40
N ARG A 428 -19.84 -29.98 4.65
CA ARG A 428 -19.02 -28.84 5.08
C ARG A 428 -17.53 -29.14 4.99
N GLN A 429 -17.10 -30.35 5.36
CA GLN A 429 -15.71 -30.79 5.22
C GLN A 429 -15.30 -30.88 3.75
N ARG A 430 -16.15 -31.43 2.88
CA ARG A 430 -15.93 -31.48 1.43
C ARG A 430 -15.78 -30.09 0.84
N ARG A 431 -16.69 -29.16 1.14
CA ARG A 431 -16.59 -27.75 0.69
C ARG A 431 -15.32 -27.05 1.20
N LYS A 432 -14.87 -27.33 2.42
CA LYS A 432 -13.59 -26.81 2.93
C LYS A 432 -12.41 -27.39 2.16
N ARG A 433 -12.41 -28.69 1.89
CA ARG A 433 -11.40 -29.36 1.06
C ARG A 433 -11.35 -28.77 -0.35
N ASP A 434 -12.50 -28.61 -1.01
CA ASP A 434 -12.58 -28.08 -2.38
C ASP A 434 -12.16 -26.60 -2.47
N ARG A 435 -12.31 -25.83 -1.38
CA ARG A 435 -11.78 -24.46 -1.28
C ARG A 435 -10.26 -24.45 -1.13
N LEU A 436 -9.71 -25.37 -0.33
CA LEU A 436 -8.26 -25.53 -0.15
C LEU A 436 -7.59 -25.98 -1.45
N ILE A 437 -8.18 -26.94 -2.15
CA ILE A 437 -7.68 -27.41 -3.46
C ILE A 437 -7.61 -26.25 -4.45
N ARG A 438 -8.70 -25.49 -4.62
CA ARG A 438 -8.72 -24.32 -5.50
C ARG A 438 -7.69 -23.25 -5.12
N ALA A 439 -7.48 -23.03 -3.82
CA ALA A 439 -6.47 -22.07 -3.35
C ALA A 439 -5.03 -22.55 -3.63
N ILE A 440 -4.79 -23.87 -3.58
CA ILE A 440 -3.49 -24.46 -3.93
C ILE A 440 -3.28 -24.36 -5.44
N GLU A 441 -4.28 -24.71 -6.25
CA GLU A 441 -4.22 -24.63 -7.72
C GLU A 441 -3.94 -23.20 -8.18
N SER A 442 -4.66 -22.21 -7.64
CA SER A 442 -4.44 -20.80 -7.99
C SER A 442 -3.02 -20.32 -7.66
N GLU A 443 -2.44 -20.84 -6.57
CA GLU A 443 -1.10 -20.43 -6.15
C GLU A 443 0.01 -21.20 -6.89
N GLN A 444 -0.27 -22.42 -7.36
CA GLN A 444 0.59 -23.12 -8.31
C GLN A 444 0.60 -22.42 -9.68
N GLU A 445 -0.55 -21.99 -10.19
CA GLU A 445 -0.64 -21.19 -11.42
C GLU A 445 0.16 -19.88 -11.30
N ARG A 446 0.00 -19.18 -10.17
CA ARG A 446 0.76 -17.95 -9.89
C ARG A 446 2.28 -18.19 -9.90
N LEU A 447 2.73 -19.28 -9.28
CA LEU A 447 4.15 -19.64 -9.27
C LEU A 447 4.67 -20.04 -10.66
N GLN A 448 3.85 -20.74 -11.47
CA GLN A 448 4.21 -21.06 -12.85
C GLN A 448 4.39 -19.80 -13.70
N VAL A 449 3.53 -18.79 -13.54
CA VAL A 449 3.67 -17.50 -14.23
C VAL A 449 4.97 -16.79 -13.83
N ILE A 450 5.31 -16.78 -12.53
CA ILE A 450 6.56 -16.18 -12.05
C ILE A 450 7.79 -16.92 -12.61
N LEU A 451 7.77 -18.26 -12.60
CA LEU A 451 8.86 -19.06 -13.16
C LEU A 451 9.01 -18.89 -14.67
N ALA A 452 7.90 -18.76 -15.41
CA ALA A 452 7.92 -18.47 -16.84
C ALA A 452 8.49 -17.07 -17.14
N SER A 453 8.14 -16.07 -16.34
CA SER A 453 8.72 -14.71 -16.45
C SER A 453 10.23 -14.76 -16.23
N ASN A 454 10.68 -15.40 -15.16
CA ASN A 454 12.11 -15.49 -14.83
C ASN A 454 12.91 -16.26 -15.90
N ARG A 455 12.30 -17.27 -16.55
CA ARG A 455 12.93 -18.02 -17.64
C ARG A 455 13.06 -17.17 -18.90
N ASN A 456 12.05 -16.37 -19.22
CA ASN A 456 12.10 -15.42 -20.34
C ASN A 456 13.14 -14.32 -20.10
N ASP A 457 13.24 -13.83 -18.86
CA ASP A 457 14.23 -12.83 -18.47
C ASP A 457 15.65 -13.40 -18.55
N ALA A 458 15.87 -14.66 -18.10
CA ALA A 458 17.15 -15.34 -18.24
C ALA A 458 17.55 -15.57 -19.72
N SER A 459 16.61 -15.95 -20.58
CA SER A 459 16.87 -16.12 -22.03
C SER A 459 17.11 -14.80 -22.79
N ARG A 460 16.77 -13.65 -22.20
CA ARG A 460 17.07 -12.32 -22.75
C ARG A 460 18.44 -11.81 -22.31
N MET A 461 19.04 -12.41 -21.29
CA MET A 461 20.37 -12.05 -20.77
C MET A 461 21.50 -12.94 -21.29
N THR A 462 21.17 -14.03 -21.97
CA THR A 462 22.08 -14.86 -22.79
C THR A 462 21.92 -14.49 -24.25
#